data_AF-A0A941DQK2-F1
#
_entry.id   AF-A0A941DQK2-F1
#
_cell.length_a   1.000
_cell.length_b   1.000
_cell.length_c   1.000
_cell.angle_alpha   90.00
_cell.angle_beta   90.00
_cell.angle_gamma   90.00
#
_symmetry.space_group_name_H-M   'P 1'
#
loop_
_entity.id
_entity.type
_entity.pdbx_description
1 polymer ?
#
loop_
_entity_poly.entity_id
_entity_poly.type
_entity_poly.pdbx_seq_one_letter_code
_entity_poly.pdbx_strand_id
1 'polypeptide(L)'
;KKSERPFEVVGIPFKDPGFYVLELESLKLGSALLGKTAPMYVRTSALVTNLAVHIKTGRENGAVWVTQLDNGKVVPDAAIQVSDCSGELLWKGKTDSKGIAMLPAGLNTRCEESSGRAGKRKVSKINGYFVSARKQDAQGRMDMAFALSSWN
;
A
#
# COMPACT_ATOMS: atom_id res chain seq x y z
N LYS A 1 -36.73 15.02 21.23
CA LYS A 1 -35.49 15.61 20.67
C LYS A 1 -34.64 14.49 20.11
N LYS A 2 -34.50 14.40 18.78
CA LYS A 2 -33.63 13.41 18.12
C LYS A 2 -32.20 13.82 18.46
N SER A 3 -31.48 13.00 19.22
CA SER A 3 -30.08 13.26 19.58
C SER A 3 -29.30 13.52 18.29
N GLU A 4 -28.67 14.69 18.19
CA GLU A 4 -27.67 14.96 17.16
C GLU A 4 -26.58 13.91 17.35
N ARG A 5 -26.38 13.06 16.34
CA ARG A 5 -25.23 12.16 16.34
C ARG A 5 -24.02 13.06 16.06
N PRO A 6 -23.05 13.15 16.97
CA PRO A 6 -21.89 14.03 16.79
C PRO A 6 -20.95 13.56 15.66
N PHE A 7 -21.19 12.37 15.10
CA PHE A 7 -20.44 11.80 13.99
C PHE A 7 -21.38 11.40 12.85
N GLU A 8 -21.00 11.78 11.63
CA GLU A 8 -21.67 11.44 10.39
C GLU A 8 -20.73 10.54 9.58
N VAL A 9 -21.20 9.33 9.26
CA VAL A 9 -20.44 8.36 8.47
C VAL A 9 -20.97 8.42 7.05
N VAL A 10 -20.12 8.83 6.12
CA VAL A 10 -20.42 8.85 4.68
C VAL A 10 -19.64 7.73 4.01
N GLY A 11 -20.34 6.80 3.38
CA GLY A 11 -19.71 5.77 2.55
C GLY A 11 -19.32 6.33 1.19
N ILE A 12 -18.12 6.01 0.73
CA ILE A 12 -17.64 6.35 -0.63
C ILE A 12 -17.66 5.07 -1.46
N PRO A 13 -18.56 4.95 -2.47
CA PRO A 13 -18.71 3.72 -3.23
C PRO A 13 -17.64 3.61 -4.32
N PHE A 14 -16.54 2.92 -4.01
CA PHE A 14 -15.55 2.53 -5.01
C PHE A 14 -16.01 1.27 -5.75
N LYS A 15 -16.13 1.36 -7.08
CA LYS A 15 -16.64 0.26 -7.92
C LYS A 15 -15.53 -0.67 -8.41
N ASP A 16 -14.35 -0.11 -8.65
CA ASP A 16 -13.23 -0.80 -9.27
C ASP A 16 -12.05 -0.92 -8.30
N PRO A 17 -11.18 -1.92 -8.50
CA PRO A 17 -9.91 -1.97 -7.78
C PRO A 17 -9.06 -0.75 -8.11
N GLY A 18 -8.30 -0.28 -7.11
CA GLY A 18 -7.42 0.87 -7.29
C GLY A 18 -6.90 1.46 -5.98
N PHE A 19 -5.88 2.30 -6.12
CA PHE A 19 -5.39 3.17 -5.04
C PHE A 19 -6.01 4.56 -5.21
N TYR A 20 -6.92 4.90 -4.31
CA TYR A 20 -7.67 6.15 -4.32
C TYR A 20 -7.02 7.14 -3.35
N VAL A 21 -6.84 8.38 -3.79
CA VAL A 21 -6.52 9.52 -2.94
C VAL A 21 -7.74 10.44 -2.91
N LEU A 22 -8.21 10.74 -1.72
CA LEU A 22 -9.43 11.50 -1.49
C LEU A 22 -9.12 12.79 -0.75
N GLU A 23 -9.81 13.85 -1.15
CA GLU A 23 -9.95 15.07 -0.39
C GLU A 23 -11.44 15.36 -0.23
N LEU A 24 -11.87 15.61 1.00
CA LEU A 24 -13.25 15.93 1.32
C LEU A 24 -13.30 17.32 1.94
N GLU A 25 -14.11 18.20 1.35
CA GLU A 25 -14.44 19.50 1.91
C GLU A 25 -15.65 19.39 2.84
N SER A 26 -15.58 19.99 4.02
CA SER A 26 -16.71 20.07 4.95
C SER A 26 -16.77 21.42 5.66
N LEU A 27 -17.81 22.19 5.35
CA LEU A 27 -18.14 23.43 6.07
C LEU A 27 -18.59 23.15 7.51
N LYS A 28 -19.35 22.07 7.73
CA LYS A 28 -19.83 21.67 9.05
C LYS A 28 -18.67 21.31 9.97
N LEU A 29 -17.71 20.53 9.48
CA LEU A 29 -16.50 20.16 10.23
C LEU A 29 -15.63 21.38 10.52
N GLY A 30 -15.43 22.24 9.53
CA GLY A 30 -14.62 23.44 9.71
C GLY A 30 -15.24 24.44 10.69
N SER A 31 -16.57 24.63 10.65
CA SER A 31 -17.29 25.46 11.63
C SER A 31 -17.17 24.91 13.06
N ALA A 32 -17.08 23.60 13.23
CA ALA A 32 -16.93 22.95 14.53
C ALA A 32 -15.49 22.97 15.10
N LEU A 33 -14.46 22.99 14.23
CA LEU A 33 -13.06 22.77 14.64
C LEU A 33 -12.11 23.94 14.39
N LEU A 34 -12.44 24.90 13.52
CA LEU A 34 -11.53 25.97 13.12
C LEU A 34 -11.69 27.28 13.90
N GLY A 35 -12.64 27.36 14.85
CA GLY A 35 -12.94 28.58 15.59
C GLY A 35 -13.52 29.73 14.74
N LYS A 36 -13.83 29.45 13.47
CA LYS A 36 -14.47 30.35 12.51
C LYS A 36 -15.27 29.54 11.49
N THR A 37 -16.31 30.16 10.92
CA THR A 37 -17.10 29.56 9.84
C THR A 37 -16.28 29.53 8.55
N ALA A 38 -15.54 28.45 8.34
CA ALA A 38 -14.72 28.21 7.16
C ALA A 38 -14.72 26.70 6.84
N PRO A 39 -14.52 26.29 5.57
CA PRO A 39 -14.41 24.88 5.21
C PRO A 39 -13.13 24.26 5.77
N MET A 40 -13.23 22.99 6.17
CA MET A 40 -12.08 22.13 6.46
C MET A 40 -11.92 21.09 5.35
N TYR A 41 -10.68 20.80 4.95
CA TYR A 41 -10.33 19.78 3.97
C TYR A 41 -9.65 18.60 4.67
N VAL A 42 -10.22 17.40 4.51
CA VAL A 42 -9.69 16.16 5.08
C VAL A 42 -9.17 15.28 3.95
N ARG A 43 -7.94 14.79 4.08
CA ARG A 43 -7.28 13.95 3.07
C ARG A 43 -7.07 12.55 3.60
N THR A 44 -7.35 11.56 2.76
CA THR A 44 -7.09 10.15 3.08
C THR A 44 -6.80 9.37 1.80
N SER A 45 -6.40 8.11 1.95
CA SER A 45 -6.23 7.18 0.84
C SER A 45 -6.86 5.84 1.15
N ALA A 46 -7.37 5.16 0.13
CA ALA A 46 -7.94 3.82 0.23
C ALA A 46 -7.37 2.91 -0.87
N LEU A 47 -6.94 1.72 -0.50
CA LEU A 47 -6.58 0.67 -1.46
C LEU A 47 -7.75 -0.32 -1.56
N VAL A 48 -8.39 -0.36 -2.71
CA VAL A 48 -9.48 -1.29 -3.03
C VAL A 48 -8.87 -2.40 -3.88
N THR A 49 -8.79 -3.61 -3.34
CA THR A 49 -8.13 -4.75 -3.99
C THR A 49 -8.65 -6.06 -3.42
N ASN A 50 -8.61 -7.13 -4.20
CA ASN A 50 -8.75 -8.49 -3.67
C ASN A 50 -7.40 -9.24 -3.63
N LEU A 51 -6.28 -8.53 -3.68
CA LEU A 51 -4.95 -9.11 -3.55
C LEU A 51 -4.40 -8.85 -2.13
N ALA A 52 -3.86 -9.90 -1.51
CA ALA A 52 -3.03 -9.80 -0.31
C ALA A 52 -1.59 -10.15 -0.67
N VAL A 53 -0.65 -9.29 -0.29
CA VAL A 53 0.79 -9.46 -0.56
C VAL A 53 1.51 -9.69 0.76
N HIS A 54 2.12 -10.86 0.89
CA HIS A 54 2.94 -11.23 2.04
C HIS A 54 4.40 -11.27 1.61
N ILE A 55 5.29 -10.74 2.43
CA ILE A 55 6.72 -10.72 2.15
C ILE A 55 7.45 -11.33 3.33
N LYS A 56 8.37 -12.24 3.06
CA LYS A 56 9.34 -12.71 4.03
C LYS A 56 10.74 -12.58 3.45
N THR A 57 11.60 -11.84 4.14
CA THR A 57 13.03 -11.78 3.84
C THR A 57 13.78 -12.72 4.77
N GLY A 58 14.82 -13.35 4.23
CA GLY A 58 15.81 -14.16 4.93
C GLY A 58 17.21 -13.66 4.62
N ARG A 59 18.23 -14.31 5.18
CA ARG A 59 19.64 -13.91 4.96
C ARG A 59 20.10 -14.16 3.53
N GLU A 60 19.68 -15.28 2.96
CA GLU A 60 20.15 -15.78 1.67
C GLU A 60 19.11 -15.67 0.55
N ASN A 61 17.86 -15.35 0.88
CA ASN A 61 16.76 -15.22 -0.09
C ASN A 61 15.55 -14.50 0.53
N GLY A 62 14.51 -14.32 -0.26
CA GLY A 62 13.19 -13.94 0.23
C GLY A 62 12.08 -14.62 -0.55
N ALA A 63 10.85 -14.40 -0.12
CA ALA A 63 9.67 -14.87 -0.82
C ALA A 63 8.58 -13.80 -0.75
N VAL A 64 7.87 -13.63 -1.87
CA VAL A 64 6.61 -12.91 -1.95
C VAL A 64 5.52 -13.93 -2.18
N TRP A 65 4.48 -13.91 -1.36
CA TRP A 65 3.32 -14.78 -1.51
C TRP A 65 2.09 -13.93 -1.74
N VAL A 66 1.38 -14.18 -2.83
CA VAL A 66 0.17 -13.45 -3.20
C VAL A 66 -1.04 -14.38 -3.12
N THR A 67 -2.04 -13.92 -2.38
CA THR A 67 -3.32 -14.61 -2.19
C THR A 67 -4.48 -13.68 -2.49
N GLN A 68 -5.67 -14.26 -2.62
CA GLN A 68 -6.92 -13.52 -2.64
C GLN A 68 -7.24 -13.05 -1.22
N LEU A 69 -7.60 -11.78 -1.07
CA LEU A 69 -7.85 -11.17 0.23
C LEU A 69 -9.10 -11.74 0.91
N ASP A 70 -10.13 -12.06 0.12
CA ASP A 70 -11.42 -12.54 0.59
C ASP A 70 -11.43 -13.99 1.09
N ASN A 71 -10.63 -14.87 0.49
CA ASN A 71 -10.69 -16.31 0.73
C ASN A 71 -9.32 -17.01 0.88
N GLY A 72 -8.21 -16.29 0.76
CA GLY A 72 -6.86 -16.80 0.97
C GLY A 72 -6.34 -17.74 -0.13
N LYS A 73 -7.06 -17.95 -1.23
CA LYS A 73 -6.57 -18.77 -2.36
C LYS A 73 -5.37 -18.12 -3.01
N VAL A 74 -4.44 -18.95 -3.47
CA VAL A 74 -3.22 -18.48 -4.14
C VAL A 74 -3.54 -17.76 -5.45
N VAL A 75 -2.76 -16.73 -5.77
CA VAL A 75 -2.87 -15.98 -7.03
C VAL A 75 -1.62 -16.26 -7.89
N PRO A 76 -1.70 -17.20 -8.85
CA PRO A 76 -0.62 -17.46 -9.79
C PRO A 76 -0.49 -16.36 -10.85
N ASP A 77 0.70 -16.23 -11.43
CA ASP A 77 1.05 -15.27 -12.48
C ASP A 77 0.78 -13.79 -12.11
N ALA A 78 0.76 -13.46 -10.82
CA ALA A 78 0.74 -12.07 -10.37
C ALA A 78 2.11 -11.45 -10.70
N ALA A 79 2.11 -10.32 -11.40
CA ALA A 79 3.33 -9.60 -11.71
C ALA A 79 3.86 -8.91 -10.46
N ILE A 80 5.05 -9.28 -10.03
CA ILE A 80 5.71 -8.74 -8.85
C ILE A 80 6.76 -7.73 -9.26
N GLN A 81 6.78 -6.60 -8.54
CA GLN A 81 7.81 -5.60 -8.62
C GLN A 81 8.33 -5.29 -7.22
N VAL A 82 9.63 -5.40 -7.02
CA VAL A 82 10.33 -5.01 -5.80
C VAL A 82 11.13 -3.75 -6.09
N SER A 83 10.87 -2.70 -5.32
CA SER A 83 11.56 -1.41 -5.42
C SER A 83 12.17 -1.02 -4.07
N ASP A 84 13.18 -0.17 -4.11
CA ASP A 84 13.78 0.41 -2.91
C ASP A 84 12.99 1.64 -2.40
N CYS A 85 13.46 2.27 -1.31
CA CYS A 85 12.82 3.44 -0.71
C CYS A 85 12.81 4.70 -1.60
N SER A 86 13.65 4.74 -2.63
CA SER A 86 13.67 5.82 -3.63
C SER A 86 12.72 5.55 -4.80
N GLY A 87 12.13 4.35 -4.83
CA GLY A 87 11.32 3.86 -5.95
C GLY A 87 12.15 3.20 -7.07
N GLU A 88 13.48 3.04 -6.88
CA GLU A 88 14.33 2.34 -7.84
C GLU A 88 13.88 0.89 -7.93
N LEU A 89 13.75 0.38 -9.16
CA LEU A 89 13.40 -1.00 -9.40
C LEU A 89 14.60 -1.93 -9.08
N LEU A 90 14.44 -2.82 -8.12
CA LEU A 90 15.46 -3.81 -7.78
C LEU A 90 15.22 -5.15 -8.46
N TRP A 91 13.97 -5.58 -8.56
CA TRP A 91 13.63 -6.90 -9.10
C TRP A 91 12.22 -6.97 -9.68
N LYS A 92 12.03 -7.84 -10.68
CA LYS A 92 10.73 -8.19 -11.26
C LYS A 92 10.62 -9.71 -11.43
N GLY A 93 9.40 -10.20 -11.29
CA GLY A 93 9.07 -11.59 -11.61
C GLY A 93 7.57 -11.83 -11.57
N LYS A 94 7.19 -13.11 -11.52
CA LYS A 94 5.79 -13.52 -11.37
C LYS A 94 5.67 -14.58 -10.29
N THR A 95 4.50 -14.64 -9.67
CA THR A 95 4.17 -15.76 -8.79
C THR A 95 3.96 -17.05 -9.59
N ASP A 96 4.40 -18.16 -9.01
CA ASP A 96 4.23 -19.50 -9.56
C ASP A 96 2.81 -20.06 -9.31
N SER A 97 2.60 -21.35 -9.61
CA SER A 97 1.33 -22.06 -9.37
C SER A 97 0.87 -22.07 -7.90
N LYS A 98 1.77 -21.81 -6.94
CA LYS A 98 1.49 -21.71 -5.51
C LYS A 98 1.31 -20.26 -5.05
N GLY A 99 1.30 -19.31 -5.98
CA GLY A 99 1.21 -17.88 -5.67
C GLY A 99 2.51 -17.31 -5.10
N ILE A 100 3.65 -18.00 -5.26
CA ILE A 100 4.93 -17.60 -4.65
C ILE A 100 5.89 -17.10 -5.73
N ALA A 101 6.55 -15.98 -5.45
CA ALA A 101 7.69 -15.48 -6.19
C ALA A 101 8.92 -15.48 -5.27
N MET A 102 9.92 -16.32 -5.58
CA MET A 102 11.17 -16.35 -4.84
C MET A 102 12.03 -15.14 -5.21
N LEU A 103 12.55 -14.46 -4.20
CA LEU A 103 13.47 -13.34 -4.35
C LEU A 103 14.91 -13.85 -4.22
N PRO A 104 15.83 -13.39 -5.09
CA PRO A 104 17.24 -13.77 -5.01
C PRO A 104 17.92 -13.19 -3.77
N ALA A 105 19.08 -13.73 -3.42
CA ALA A 105 20.01 -13.11 -2.49
C ALA A 105 20.47 -11.73 -3.01
N GLY A 106 20.89 -10.84 -2.10
CA GLY A 106 21.62 -9.63 -2.49
C GLY A 106 20.78 -8.55 -3.18
N LEU A 107 19.49 -8.46 -2.87
CA LEU A 107 18.69 -7.28 -3.24
C LEU A 107 19.18 -6.06 -2.44
N ASN A 108 20.23 -5.41 -2.91
CA ASN A 108 20.82 -4.29 -2.22
C ASN A 108 19.90 -3.08 -2.30
N THR A 109 19.49 -2.56 -1.14
CA THR A 109 18.81 -1.29 -1.06
C THR A 109 19.83 -0.20 -0.72
N ARG A 110 19.85 0.89 -1.49
CA ARG A 110 20.67 2.08 -1.15
C ARG A 110 20.19 2.77 0.13
N CYS A 111 19.09 2.30 0.70
CA CYS A 111 18.41 2.92 1.83
C CYS A 111 18.92 2.43 3.19
N GLU A 112 19.71 1.34 3.24
CA GLU A 112 20.39 0.89 4.46
C GLU A 112 21.59 1.78 4.83
N GLU A 113 22.25 2.41 3.85
CA GLU A 113 23.48 3.18 4.06
C GLU A 113 23.29 4.61 4.62
N SER A 114 22.05 5.07 4.79
CA SER A 114 21.79 6.45 5.26
C SER A 114 21.80 6.62 6.78
N SER A 115 22.06 5.56 7.55
CA SER A 115 22.34 5.64 8.98
C SER A 115 23.80 6.04 9.26
N GLY A 116 24.20 7.27 8.91
CA GLY A 116 25.48 7.78 9.43
C GLY A 116 26.20 8.86 8.64
N ARG A 117 25.62 10.07 8.53
CA ARG A 117 26.34 11.32 8.81
C ARG A 117 25.36 12.32 9.43
N ALA A 118 25.70 12.80 10.63
CA ALA A 118 24.98 13.87 11.30
C ALA A 118 24.85 15.08 10.34
N GLY A 119 23.62 15.46 10.00
CA GLY A 119 23.42 16.72 9.27
C GLY A 119 22.08 16.91 8.59
N LYS A 120 21.48 15.91 7.94
CA LYS A 120 20.19 16.08 7.22
C LYS A 120 19.39 14.78 7.18
N ARG A 121 18.43 14.60 8.10
CA ARG A 121 17.41 13.54 7.99
C ARG A 121 16.57 13.78 6.73
N LYS A 122 16.92 13.14 5.61
CA LYS A 122 15.95 12.96 4.52
C LYS A 122 14.94 11.93 5.00
N VAL A 123 13.73 12.39 5.26
CA VAL A 123 12.60 11.59 5.71
C VAL A 123 12.04 10.83 4.51
N SER A 124 12.72 9.77 4.06
CA SER A 124 12.01 8.67 3.41
C SER A 124 11.62 7.72 4.52
N LYS A 125 10.37 7.81 5.01
CA LYS A 125 9.84 6.96 6.10
C LYS A 125 9.68 5.49 5.70
N ILE A 126 9.89 5.17 4.43
CA ILE A 126 9.85 3.80 3.91
C ILE A 126 11.27 3.26 4.03
N ASN A 127 11.50 2.37 4.99
CA ASN A 127 12.71 1.57 5.09
C ASN A 127 12.45 0.19 4.47
N GLY A 128 13.46 -0.42 3.85
CA GLY A 128 13.36 -1.73 3.21
C GLY A 128 12.71 -1.70 1.82
N TYR A 129 12.09 -2.81 1.44
CA TYR A 129 11.52 -3.01 0.11
C TYR A 129 10.06 -2.57 0.03
N PHE A 130 9.71 -1.87 -1.05
CA PHE A 130 8.35 -1.72 -1.52
C PHE A 130 8.04 -2.84 -2.53
N VAL A 131 7.15 -3.77 -2.17
CA VAL A 131 6.76 -4.87 -3.05
C VAL A 131 5.34 -4.64 -3.52
N SER A 132 5.14 -4.56 -4.82
CA SER A 132 3.81 -4.49 -5.43
C SER A 132 3.52 -5.74 -6.25
N ALA A 133 2.27 -6.18 -6.18
CA ALA A 133 1.70 -7.23 -7.01
C ALA A 133 0.61 -6.65 -7.90
N ARG A 134 0.55 -7.09 -9.16
CA ARG A 134 -0.51 -6.73 -10.11
C ARG A 134 -1.08 -7.98 -10.76
N LYS A 135 -2.40 -8.02 -10.91
CA LYS A 135 -3.10 -9.11 -11.58
C LYS A 135 -4.36 -8.57 -12.24
N GLN A 136 -4.68 -9.06 -13.43
CA GLN A 136 -5.99 -8.83 -14.02
C GLN A 136 -7.01 -9.77 -13.37
N ASP A 137 -8.09 -9.21 -12.83
CA ASP A 137 -9.17 -10.01 -12.23
C ASP A 137 -10.00 -10.75 -13.30
N ALA A 138 -10.94 -11.58 -12.86
CA ALA A 138 -11.80 -12.36 -13.76
C ALA A 138 -12.73 -11.47 -14.63
N GLN A 139 -12.92 -10.21 -14.25
CA GLN A 139 -13.72 -9.22 -14.98
C GLN A 139 -12.84 -8.38 -15.93
N GLY A 140 -11.55 -8.69 -16.06
CA GLY A 140 -10.63 -7.99 -16.93
C GLY A 140 -10.08 -6.68 -16.35
N ARG A 141 -10.35 -6.37 -15.08
CA ARG A 141 -9.87 -5.15 -14.43
C ARG A 141 -8.48 -5.36 -13.87
N MET A 142 -7.64 -4.34 -13.97
CA MET A 142 -6.31 -4.37 -13.38
C MET A 142 -6.40 -4.13 -11.87
N ASP A 143 -6.05 -5.13 -11.09
CA ASP A 143 -5.95 -5.05 -9.63
C ASP A 143 -4.47 -4.90 -9.21
N MET A 144 -4.26 -4.25 -8.08
CA MET A 144 -2.94 -4.10 -7.47
C MET A 144 -3.01 -4.09 -5.95
N ALA A 145 -1.98 -4.65 -5.33
CA ALA A 145 -1.72 -4.50 -3.91
C ALA A 145 -0.23 -4.31 -3.68
N PHE A 146 0.13 -3.86 -2.48
CA PHE A 146 1.52 -3.71 -2.09
C PHE A 146 1.71 -3.96 -0.60
N ALA A 147 2.94 -4.29 -0.24
CA ALA A 147 3.40 -4.39 1.13
C ALA A 147 4.82 -3.81 1.25
N LEU A 148 5.15 -3.29 2.44
CA LEU A 148 6.51 -2.91 2.78
C LEU A 148 7.16 -4.01 3.60
N SER A 149 8.42 -4.33 3.32
CA SER A 149 9.16 -5.29 4.16
C SER A 149 9.42 -4.78 5.57
N SER A 150 9.17 -3.49 5.83
CA SER A 150 9.25 -2.86 7.16
C SER A 150 7.94 -2.90 7.95
N TRP A 151 6.83 -3.31 7.34
CA TRP A 151 5.58 -3.53 8.07
C TRP A 151 5.71 -4.83 8.89
N ASN A 152 6.00 -4.68 10.18
CA ASN A 152 5.94 -5.74 11.19
C ASN A 152 4.85 -5.38 12.20
#